data_AF-A0A2E8GW86-F1
#
_entry.id   AF-A0A2E8GW86-F1
#
_cell.length_a   1.000
_cell.length_b   1.000
_cell.length_c   1.000
_cell.angle_alpha   90.00
_cell.angle_beta   90.00
_cell.angle_gamma   90.00
#
_symmetry.space_group_name_H-M   'P 1'
#
loop_
_entity.id
_entity.type
_entity.pdbx_description
1 polymer ?
#
loop_
_entity_poly.entity_id
_entity_poly.type
_entity_poly.pdbx_seq_one_letter_code
_entity_poly.pdbx_strand_id
1 'polypeptide(L)'
;MDLCSHYYLENESGDFITWVTQLDNLEILDLYIHRFVEIEGEEFECVECTAINVSSISISDECEFPVECFADPCEVGECPAYPEAECVANYCDGCWADFYINGELLDCSSNLECIDLTGIDFGNCDMALGIGWSEEECQYLSGCDWVVNGVDYSDAFFTTMEECYAVCSATPPQESISIDYLSDWNLVGLPLEVEDASYSTLFPESIEGTLYFFDNGYMAQSYLFHGEGYWLRFPDPGISIITGFPISELTISLNEGWNLISGISESIAIGDISDPSTIIVGGTIYGFGNDGYSQVDTLEPGGGYWVRANNPGNIILTSN
;
A
#
# COMPACT_ATOMS: atom_id res chain seq x y z
N MET A 1 -18.24 21.76 7.23
CA MET A 1 -18.79 22.10 8.56
C MET A 1 -18.56 20.86 9.38
N ASP A 2 -17.52 20.90 10.21
CA ASP A 2 -17.05 19.80 11.06
C ASP A 2 -18.19 19.13 11.80
N LEU A 3 -18.41 17.86 11.49
CA LEU A 3 -19.22 16.92 12.27
C LEU A 3 -18.59 15.53 12.22
N CYS A 4 -17.25 15.44 12.20
CA CYS A 4 -16.58 14.20 12.57
C CYS A 4 -16.81 14.04 14.08
N SER A 5 -17.61 13.04 14.45
CA SER A 5 -18.08 12.80 15.81
C SER A 5 -16.92 12.48 16.74
N HIS A 6 -16.85 13.20 17.88
CA HIS A 6 -15.98 12.83 18.99
C HIS A 6 -16.51 11.54 19.65
N TYR A 7 -15.82 10.42 19.46
CA TYR A 7 -16.12 9.19 20.17
C TYR A 7 -15.39 9.16 21.51
N TYR A 8 -16.00 8.57 22.55
CA TYR A 8 -15.37 8.35 23.85
C TYR A 8 -15.81 6.99 24.40
N LEU A 9 -14.96 6.37 25.21
CA LEU A 9 -15.26 5.13 25.93
C LEU A 9 -15.93 5.47 27.26
N GLU A 10 -16.96 4.71 27.60
CA GLU A 10 -17.58 4.71 28.92
C GLU A 10 -17.63 3.29 29.49
N ASN A 11 -17.62 3.16 30.82
CA ASN A 11 -17.78 1.87 31.47
C ASN A 11 -19.26 1.41 31.43
N GLU A 12 -19.53 0.17 31.85
CA GLU A 12 -20.90 -0.39 31.91
C GLU A 12 -21.88 0.39 32.81
N SER A 13 -21.36 1.31 33.64
CA SER A 13 -22.16 2.20 34.50
C SER A 13 -22.44 3.57 33.87
N GLY A 14 -21.92 3.82 32.66
CA GLY A 14 -22.02 5.10 31.94
C GLY A 14 -21.03 6.16 32.42
N ASP A 15 -19.97 5.77 33.14
CA ASP A 15 -18.91 6.69 33.52
C ASP A 15 -17.88 6.80 32.40
N PHE A 16 -17.55 8.03 32.03
CA PHE A 16 -16.51 8.35 31.06
C PHE A 16 -15.16 7.76 31.45
N ILE A 17 -14.49 7.12 30.47
CA ILE A 17 -13.13 6.56 30.60
C ILE A 17 -12.14 7.46 29.85
N THR A 18 -12.27 7.59 28.53
CA THR A 18 -11.32 8.35 27.69
C THR A 18 -11.94 8.74 26.35
N TRP A 19 -11.36 9.73 25.66
CA TRP A 19 -11.72 10.09 24.28
C TRP A 19 -11.04 9.14 23.29
N VAL A 20 -11.80 8.65 22.32
CA VAL A 20 -11.34 7.75 21.25
C VAL A 20 -10.82 8.55 20.06
N THR A 21 -11.36 9.75 19.78
CA THR A 21 -10.94 10.57 18.63
C THR A 21 -10.66 12.02 18.99
N GLN A 22 -9.49 12.55 18.60
CA GLN A 22 -9.23 14.00 18.48
C GLN A 22 -9.04 14.33 17.00
N LEU A 23 -9.67 15.43 16.53
CA LEU A 23 -9.76 15.81 15.10
C LEU A 23 -8.41 15.92 14.36
N ASP A 24 -7.29 16.00 15.09
CA ASP A 24 -5.95 16.17 14.54
C ASP A 24 -5.04 14.93 14.73
N ASN A 25 -5.56 13.81 15.25
CA ASN A 25 -4.73 12.65 15.60
C ASN A 25 -5.51 11.32 15.49
N LEU A 26 -5.77 10.90 14.24
CA LEU A 26 -6.38 9.60 13.90
C LEU A 26 -5.42 8.43 14.14
N GLU A 27 -4.11 8.65 14.14
CA GLU A 27 -3.05 7.64 14.36
C GLU A 27 -3.17 6.96 15.74
N ILE A 28 -3.71 7.66 16.75
CA ILE A 28 -3.97 7.09 18.08
C ILE A 28 -4.99 5.93 18.03
N LEU A 29 -5.88 5.89 17.04
CA LEU A 29 -6.90 4.84 16.93
C LEU A 29 -6.33 3.47 16.60
N ASP A 30 -5.20 3.40 15.91
CA ASP A 30 -4.60 2.12 15.49
C ASP A 30 -4.14 1.28 16.70
N LEU A 31 -3.88 1.93 17.84
CA LEU A 31 -3.61 1.23 19.10
C LEU A 31 -4.84 0.55 19.71
N TYR A 32 -6.04 0.95 19.27
CA TYR A 32 -7.32 0.48 19.82
C TYR A 32 -8.10 -0.42 18.88
N ILE A 33 -8.09 -0.12 17.57
CA ILE A 33 -8.77 -0.88 16.52
C ILE A 33 -8.05 -2.21 16.29
N HIS A 34 -8.80 -3.30 16.05
CA HIS A 34 -8.27 -4.66 15.87
C HIS A 34 -7.49 -5.21 17.08
N ARG A 35 -7.77 -4.66 18.27
CA ARG A 35 -7.11 -5.09 19.51
C ARG A 35 -8.00 -5.00 20.75
N PHE A 36 -8.61 -3.84 20.96
CA PHE A 36 -9.56 -3.61 22.06
C PHE A 36 -10.97 -3.39 21.53
N VAL A 37 -11.07 -2.84 20.33
CA VAL A 37 -12.31 -2.39 19.72
C VAL A 37 -12.40 -2.95 18.31
N GLU A 38 -13.53 -3.58 18.01
CA GLU A 38 -13.92 -3.98 16.67
C GLU A 38 -14.90 -2.95 16.11
N ILE A 39 -14.66 -2.54 14.87
CA ILE A 39 -15.52 -1.60 14.15
C ILE A 39 -16.12 -2.34 12.97
N GLU A 40 -17.44 -2.52 12.97
CA GLU A 40 -18.17 -3.07 11.84
C GLU A 40 -18.84 -1.93 11.08
N GLY A 41 -18.68 -1.89 9.76
CA GLY A 41 -19.34 -0.90 8.92
C GLY A 41 -19.16 -1.18 7.44
N GLU A 42 -19.86 -0.41 6.62
CA GLU A 42 -19.64 -0.41 5.18
C GLU A 42 -18.49 0.55 4.89
N GLU A 43 -17.39 0.02 4.37
CA GLU A 43 -16.31 0.85 3.82
C GLU A 43 -16.84 1.61 2.59
N PHE A 44 -16.58 2.91 2.56
CA PHE A 44 -16.82 3.72 1.39
C PHE A 44 -15.57 4.54 1.07
N GLU A 45 -15.18 4.53 -0.19
CA GLU A 45 -14.06 5.31 -0.68
C GLU A 45 -14.50 6.78 -0.84
N CYS A 46 -13.85 7.67 -0.08
CA CYS A 46 -13.86 9.10 -0.33
C CYS A 46 -12.77 9.45 -1.36
N VAL A 47 -12.84 10.67 -1.89
CA VAL A 47 -11.85 11.21 -2.83
C VAL A 47 -10.43 11.24 -2.23
N GLU A 48 -10.30 11.36 -0.91
CA GLU A 48 -9.01 11.54 -0.23
C GLU A 48 -8.72 10.45 0.84
N CYS A 49 -9.67 9.57 1.15
CA CYS A 49 -9.50 8.52 2.16
C CYS A 49 -10.55 7.42 2.06
N THR A 50 -10.26 6.25 2.60
CA THR A 50 -11.29 5.25 2.88
C THR A 50 -11.94 5.60 4.22
N ALA A 51 -13.27 5.69 4.24
CA ALA A 51 -14.02 5.96 5.44
C ALA A 51 -14.98 4.80 5.72
N ILE A 52 -15.06 4.37 6.97
CA ILE A 52 -16.00 3.34 7.39
C ILE A 52 -17.28 4.02 7.85
N ASN A 53 -18.40 3.69 7.21
CA ASN A 53 -19.72 4.04 7.73
C ASN A 53 -20.07 3.07 8.88
N VAL A 54 -19.63 3.46 10.08
CA VAL A 54 -19.70 2.63 11.28
C VAL A 54 -21.14 2.23 11.60
N SER A 55 -21.40 0.93 11.53
CA SER A 55 -22.67 0.30 11.89
C SER A 55 -22.70 -0.16 13.35
N SER A 56 -21.56 -0.63 13.88
CA SER A 56 -21.36 -1.03 15.26
C SER A 56 -19.92 -0.78 15.70
N ILE A 57 -19.76 -0.50 16.99
CA ILE A 57 -18.47 -0.55 17.69
C ILE A 57 -18.66 -1.51 18.86
N SER A 58 -17.88 -2.58 18.91
CA SER A 58 -17.89 -3.57 20.00
C SER A 58 -16.52 -3.67 20.64
N ILE A 59 -16.49 -4.08 21.91
CA ILE A 59 -15.23 -4.49 22.54
C ILE A 59 -14.85 -5.84 21.92
N SER A 60 -13.59 -6.02 21.56
CA SER A 60 -13.08 -7.29 21.06
C SER A 60 -13.27 -8.38 22.13
N ASP A 61 -13.87 -9.50 21.73
CA ASP A 61 -14.03 -10.69 22.58
C ASP A 61 -12.70 -11.48 22.70
N GLU A 62 -11.63 -11.06 22.02
CA GLU A 62 -10.33 -11.74 22.02
C GLU A 62 -9.64 -11.70 23.40
N CYS A 63 -10.08 -10.80 24.29
CA CYS A 63 -9.70 -10.83 25.70
C CYS A 63 -10.36 -11.95 26.51
N GLU A 64 -11.43 -12.60 26.02
CA GLU A 64 -12.05 -13.73 26.71
C GLU A 64 -11.15 -14.98 26.72
N PHE A 65 -10.23 -15.07 25.75
CA PHE A 65 -9.28 -16.17 25.60
C PHE A 65 -7.85 -15.63 25.38
N PRO A 66 -7.15 -15.22 26.44
CA PRO A 66 -5.81 -14.66 26.33
C PRO A 66 -4.82 -15.64 25.69
N VAL A 67 -3.90 -15.12 24.87
CA VAL A 67 -2.83 -15.91 24.26
C VAL A 67 -1.73 -16.23 25.28
N GLU A 68 -1.05 -17.37 25.13
CA GLU A 68 0.14 -17.70 25.93
C GLU A 68 1.41 -17.20 25.23
N CYS A 69 2.06 -16.20 25.83
CA CYS A 69 3.32 -15.63 25.34
C CYS A 69 4.54 -16.45 25.79
N PHE A 70 5.58 -16.46 24.96
CA PHE A 70 6.85 -17.11 25.29
C PHE A 70 7.62 -16.39 26.41
N ALA A 71 7.42 -15.07 26.53
CA ALA A 71 7.94 -14.20 27.59
C ALA A 71 6.89 -13.14 27.94
N ASP A 72 7.00 -12.53 29.11
CA ASP A 72 6.15 -11.40 29.50
C ASP A 72 6.42 -10.22 28.56
N PRO A 73 5.41 -9.67 27.87
CA PRO A 73 5.59 -8.53 26.97
C PRO A 73 6.27 -7.33 27.64
N CYS A 74 6.00 -7.05 28.92
CA CYS A 74 6.64 -5.92 29.62
C CYS A 74 8.09 -6.19 30.05
N GLU A 75 8.55 -7.44 29.99
CA GLU A 75 9.97 -7.76 30.19
C GLU A 75 10.80 -7.60 28.90
N VAL A 76 10.13 -7.58 27.74
CA VAL A 76 10.78 -7.52 26.41
C VAL A 76 10.44 -6.26 25.61
N GLY A 77 9.35 -5.58 25.95
CA GLY A 77 8.93 -4.33 25.33
C GLY A 77 9.65 -3.14 25.98
N GLU A 78 9.97 -2.14 25.16
CA GLU A 78 10.57 -0.89 25.62
C GLU A 78 9.77 0.30 25.08
N CYS A 79 9.79 1.41 25.81
CA CYS A 79 9.28 2.70 25.35
C CYS A 79 10.34 3.78 25.55
N PRO A 80 11.34 3.86 24.65
CA PRO A 80 12.52 4.70 24.86
C PRO A 80 12.20 6.20 24.98
N ALA A 81 11.14 6.66 24.29
CA ALA A 81 10.66 8.04 24.34
C ALA A 81 10.18 8.45 25.74
N TYR A 82 9.63 7.49 26.49
CA TYR A 82 9.00 7.71 27.79
C TYR A 82 9.54 6.67 28.78
N PRO A 83 10.80 6.80 29.23
CA PRO A 83 11.44 5.82 30.11
C PRO A 83 10.80 5.74 31.51
N GLU A 84 9.97 6.71 31.87
CA GLU A 84 9.21 6.76 33.12
C GLU A 84 7.78 6.21 32.95
N ALA A 85 7.42 5.70 31.77
CA ALA A 85 6.11 5.12 31.52
C ALA A 85 5.91 3.81 32.28
N GLU A 86 4.68 3.60 32.76
CA GLU A 86 4.29 2.35 33.41
C GLU A 86 3.86 1.34 32.34
N CYS A 87 4.57 0.21 32.24
CA CYS A 87 4.20 -0.88 31.33
C CYS A 87 3.13 -1.79 31.95
N VAL A 88 2.13 -2.16 31.16
CA VAL A 88 1.08 -3.13 31.48
C VAL A 88 1.05 -4.18 30.37
N ALA A 89 1.26 -5.44 30.74
CA ALA A 89 1.23 -6.54 29.79
C ALA A 89 -0.22 -6.86 29.40
N ASN A 90 -0.44 -7.02 28.10
CA ASN A 90 -1.74 -7.30 27.53
C ASN A 90 -1.66 -8.51 26.61
N TYR A 91 -2.61 -9.42 26.81
CA TYR A 91 -2.63 -10.76 26.23
C TYR A 91 -3.85 -11.00 25.34
N CYS A 92 -4.62 -9.94 25.05
CA CYS A 92 -5.77 -10.00 24.15
C CYS A 92 -5.28 -10.03 22.71
N ASP A 93 -5.63 -11.10 22.00
CA ASP A 93 -5.25 -11.40 20.60
C ASP A 93 -3.74 -11.45 20.29
N GLY A 94 -2.88 -11.11 21.24
CA GLY A 94 -1.44 -11.05 21.03
C GLY A 94 -0.67 -10.76 22.32
N CYS A 95 0.64 -10.69 22.19
CA CYS A 95 1.58 -10.46 23.28
C CYS A 95 2.06 -9.00 23.27
N TRP A 96 1.36 -8.15 24.00
CA TRP A 96 1.52 -6.70 23.87
C TRP A 96 2.03 -6.05 25.15
N ALA A 97 2.90 -5.05 25.01
CA ALA A 97 3.40 -4.21 26.08
C ALA A 97 2.77 -2.81 25.96
N ASP A 98 1.79 -2.50 26.80
CA ASP A 98 1.11 -1.20 26.81
C ASP A 98 1.78 -0.26 27.78
N PHE A 99 2.22 0.90 27.32
CA PHE A 99 2.90 1.87 28.18
C PHE A 99 1.98 3.05 28.48
N TYR A 100 1.94 3.47 29.73
CA TYR A 100 1.07 4.55 30.19
C TYR A 100 1.84 5.64 30.90
N ILE A 101 1.41 6.89 30.70
CA ILE A 101 1.83 8.02 31.54
C ILE A 101 0.59 8.77 32.03
N ASN A 102 0.47 8.97 33.35
CA ASN A 102 -0.70 9.58 33.98
C ASN A 102 -2.06 8.93 33.60
N GLY A 103 -2.06 7.65 33.22
CA GLY A 103 -3.26 6.91 32.81
C GLY A 103 -3.65 7.08 31.33
N GLU A 104 -2.86 7.78 30.52
CA GLU A 104 -3.00 7.84 29.07
C GLU A 104 -2.08 6.80 28.41
N LEU A 105 -2.63 6.01 27.47
CA LEU A 105 -1.86 5.05 26.69
C LEU A 105 -0.94 5.79 25.73
N LEU A 106 0.33 5.42 25.74
CA LEU A 106 1.35 5.94 24.84
C LEU A 106 1.46 5.05 23.62
N ASP A 107 1.59 5.69 22.46
CA ASP A 107 2.15 5.02 21.31
C ASP A 107 3.66 4.94 21.48
N CYS A 108 4.16 3.76 21.78
CA CYS A 108 5.59 3.47 21.86
C CYS A 108 6.13 2.85 20.56
N SER A 109 5.27 2.73 19.55
CA SER A 109 5.62 2.37 18.17
C SER A 109 6.09 3.61 17.39
N SER A 110 5.62 4.80 17.76
CA SER A 110 5.93 6.09 17.09
C SER A 110 7.23 6.77 17.54
N ASN A 111 8.23 5.99 17.91
CA ASN A 111 9.56 6.53 18.15
C ASN A 111 10.65 5.93 17.26
N LEU A 112 10.30 5.56 16.03
CA LEU A 112 11.26 5.76 14.95
C LEU A 112 11.31 7.27 14.69
N GLU A 113 12.19 7.98 15.39
CA GLU A 113 12.66 9.25 14.84
C GLU A 113 13.38 8.91 13.53
N CYS A 114 13.18 9.73 12.50
CA CYS A 114 13.98 9.57 11.30
C CYS A 114 15.45 9.88 11.58
N ILE A 115 16.24 8.82 11.79
CA ILE A 115 17.67 8.94 12.01
C ILE A 115 18.33 8.99 10.64
N ASP A 116 18.94 10.13 10.31
CA ASP A 116 19.76 10.29 9.12
C ASP A 116 21.06 9.48 9.24
N LEU A 117 21.16 8.40 8.46
CA LEU A 117 22.30 7.49 8.40
C LEU A 117 23.36 7.94 7.39
N THR A 118 23.21 9.13 6.79
CA THR A 118 24.17 9.67 5.81
C THR A 118 25.58 9.69 6.38
N GLY A 119 26.49 8.98 5.70
CA GLY A 119 27.91 8.93 6.08
C GLY A 119 28.24 7.97 7.22
N ILE A 120 27.29 7.16 7.69
CA ILE A 120 27.55 6.04 8.60
C ILE A 120 28.02 4.82 7.77
N ASP A 121 29.17 4.25 8.15
CA ASP A 121 29.74 3.06 7.52
C ASP A 121 29.47 1.84 8.40
N PHE A 122 28.56 0.97 7.96
CA PHE A 122 28.20 -0.29 8.63
C PHE A 122 29.21 -1.42 8.36
N GLY A 123 30.36 -1.10 7.77
CA GLY A 123 31.47 -2.00 7.53
C GLY A 123 31.52 -2.56 6.11
N ASN A 124 32.66 -3.16 5.75
CA ASN A 124 32.95 -3.64 4.39
C ASN A 124 32.28 -4.99 4.03
N CYS A 125 31.16 -5.34 4.68
CA CYS A 125 30.39 -6.53 4.35
C CYS A 125 29.17 -6.12 3.55
N ASP A 126 28.71 -6.97 2.62
CA ASP A 126 27.53 -6.69 1.81
C ASP A 126 26.33 -7.53 2.29
N MET A 127 26.01 -7.52 3.60
CA MET A 127 24.77 -8.13 4.08
C MET A 127 23.65 -7.10 4.07
N ALA A 128 22.46 -7.47 3.60
CA ALA A 128 21.28 -6.60 3.66
C ALA A 128 20.91 -6.36 5.13
N LEU A 129 21.05 -5.11 5.58
CA LEU A 129 20.70 -4.71 6.95
C LEU A 129 19.25 -4.23 7.04
N GLY A 130 18.73 -3.62 5.96
CA GLY A 130 17.34 -3.19 5.86
C GLY A 130 17.21 -1.89 5.04
N ILE A 131 16.09 -1.18 5.23
CA ILE A 131 15.83 0.13 4.60
C ILE A 131 16.11 1.21 5.64
N GLY A 132 16.85 2.27 5.29
CA GLY A 132 17.11 3.39 6.19
C GLY A 132 17.18 4.71 5.45
N TRP A 133 17.04 5.83 6.18
CA TRP A 133 17.13 7.17 5.60
C TRP A 133 18.58 7.61 5.45
N SER A 134 18.98 7.92 4.22
CA SER A 134 20.32 8.38 3.89
C SER A 134 20.27 9.21 2.60
N GLU A 135 21.08 10.26 2.52
CA GLU A 135 21.15 11.18 1.37
C GLU A 135 19.79 11.81 0.99
N GLU A 136 18.93 12.09 1.98
CA GLU A 136 17.57 12.64 1.81
C GLU A 136 16.55 11.68 1.15
N GLU A 137 16.82 10.38 1.15
CA GLU A 137 15.91 9.34 0.66
C GLU A 137 15.97 8.05 1.49
N CYS A 138 14.88 7.28 1.49
CA CYS A 138 14.89 5.91 2.01
C CYS A 138 15.57 5.00 0.99
N GLN A 139 16.53 4.21 1.44
CA GLN A 139 17.28 3.31 0.56
C GLN A 139 17.69 2.04 1.30
N TYR A 140 17.98 0.98 0.52
CA TYR A 140 18.52 -0.25 1.07
C TYR A 140 19.96 -0.04 1.51
N LEU A 141 20.20 -0.20 2.81
CA LEU A 141 21.52 -0.11 3.41
C LEU A 141 22.06 -1.52 3.70
N SER A 142 23.34 -1.70 3.43
CA SER A 142 24.05 -2.96 3.63
C SER A 142 25.30 -2.76 4.47
N GLY A 143 25.75 -3.83 5.14
CA GLY A 143 26.87 -3.77 6.06
C GLY A 143 27.14 -5.08 6.78
N CYS A 144 27.88 -4.98 7.88
CA CYS A 144 28.25 -6.11 8.74
C CYS A 144 27.33 -6.26 9.96
N ASP A 145 26.93 -5.16 10.61
CA ASP A 145 26.10 -5.11 11.82
C ASP A 145 25.54 -3.68 11.99
N TRP A 146 24.52 -3.50 12.84
CA TRP A 146 23.89 -2.20 13.13
C TRP A 146 24.68 -1.36 14.15
N VAL A 147 25.68 -1.96 14.81
CA VAL A 147 26.47 -1.27 15.84
C VAL A 147 27.71 -0.60 15.23
N VAL A 148 27.73 0.74 15.24
CA VAL A 148 28.87 1.54 14.77
C VAL A 148 29.40 2.41 15.91
N ASN A 149 30.70 2.28 16.21
CA ASN A 149 31.36 3.02 17.30
C ASN A 149 30.69 2.88 18.68
N GLY A 150 29.97 1.78 18.92
CA GLY A 150 29.27 1.52 20.19
C GLY A 150 27.89 2.18 20.31
N VAL A 151 27.37 2.74 19.22
CA VAL A 151 25.98 3.16 19.07
C VAL A 151 25.25 2.10 18.25
N ASP A 152 24.09 1.66 18.72
CA ASP A 152 23.22 0.73 18.00
C ASP A 152 22.24 1.51 17.14
N TYR A 153 22.19 1.19 15.85
CA TYR A 153 21.31 1.81 14.87
C TYR A 153 20.21 0.86 14.40
N SER A 154 19.98 -0.28 15.06
CA SER A 154 18.93 -1.25 14.67
C SER A 154 17.58 -0.59 14.46
N ASP A 155 17.24 0.37 15.33
CA ASP A 155 15.94 1.04 15.37
C ASP A 155 15.81 2.14 14.31
N ALA A 156 16.87 2.44 13.56
CA ALA A 156 16.84 3.37 12.42
C ALA A 156 16.44 2.69 11.10
N PHE A 157 16.22 1.37 11.11
CA PHE A 157 15.91 0.59 9.92
C PHE A 157 14.45 0.16 9.90
N PHE A 158 13.87 0.21 8.71
CA PHE A 158 12.47 -0.09 8.42
C PHE A 158 12.34 -1.39 7.64
N THR A 159 11.14 -1.96 7.67
CA THR A 159 10.82 -3.20 6.95
C THR A 159 10.40 -2.93 5.52
N THR A 160 9.72 -1.81 5.27
CA THR A 160 9.24 -1.40 3.94
C THR A 160 9.66 0.03 3.62
N MET A 161 9.70 0.32 2.32
CA MET A 161 10.04 1.66 1.82
C MET A 161 8.95 2.67 2.21
N GLU A 162 7.70 2.22 2.21
CA GLU A 162 6.53 3.00 2.64
C GLU A 162 6.64 3.42 4.11
N GLU A 163 6.96 2.47 5.00
CA GLU A 163 7.15 2.72 6.43
C GLU A 163 8.27 3.76 6.65
N CYS A 164 9.40 3.57 5.97
CA CYS A 164 10.51 4.53 6.03
C CYS A 164 10.08 5.92 5.57
N TYR A 165 9.40 6.03 4.42
CA TYR A 165 9.00 7.34 3.91
C TYR A 165 7.87 8.00 4.68
N ALA A 166 7.01 7.24 5.35
CA ALA A 166 5.97 7.74 6.25
C ALA A 166 6.57 8.34 7.53
N VAL A 167 7.70 7.79 8.00
CA VAL A 167 8.39 8.26 9.19
C VAL A 167 9.43 9.35 8.90
N CYS A 168 10.17 9.22 7.80
CA CYS A 168 11.29 10.09 7.45
C CYS A 168 10.99 11.28 6.57
N SER A 169 9.86 11.22 5.88
CA SER A 169 9.31 12.34 5.13
C SER A 169 7.79 12.31 5.27
N ALA A 170 7.08 13.24 4.63
CA ALA A 170 5.62 13.13 4.53
C ALA A 170 5.19 12.41 3.25
N THR A 171 6.10 12.05 2.34
CA THR A 171 5.70 11.59 0.99
C THR A 171 6.81 10.76 0.34
N PRO A 172 6.56 9.48 -0.01
CA PRO A 172 7.47 8.69 -0.81
C PRO A 172 7.87 9.40 -2.14
N PRO A 173 9.00 9.05 -2.76
CA PRO A 173 9.41 9.63 -4.01
C PRO A 173 8.40 9.20 -5.07
N GLN A 174 7.84 10.19 -5.76
CA GLN A 174 6.99 9.93 -6.90
C GLN A 174 7.86 9.74 -8.13
N GLU A 175 7.41 8.85 -9.00
CA GLU A 175 8.01 8.62 -10.30
C GLU A 175 7.11 9.20 -11.40
N SER A 176 7.71 9.56 -12.53
CA SER A 176 6.97 10.01 -13.71
C SER A 176 7.18 9.04 -14.87
N ILE A 177 6.09 8.41 -15.34
CA ILE A 177 6.08 7.50 -16.47
C ILE A 177 5.44 8.19 -17.68
N SER A 178 6.15 8.15 -18.82
CA SER A 178 5.66 8.69 -20.07
C SER A 178 5.00 7.60 -20.92
N ILE A 179 3.73 7.81 -21.27
CA ILE A 179 2.91 6.88 -22.07
C ILE A 179 2.65 7.51 -23.43
N ASP A 180 3.27 6.95 -24.47
CA ASP A 180 2.99 7.30 -25.85
C ASP A 180 1.66 6.66 -26.32
N TYR A 181 0.87 7.41 -27.08
CA TYR A 181 -0.36 6.92 -27.70
C TYR A 181 -0.46 7.35 -29.16
N LEU A 182 -1.18 6.53 -29.93
CA LEU A 182 -1.48 6.77 -31.34
C LEU A 182 -2.81 7.50 -31.50
N SER A 183 -3.07 8.04 -32.69
CA SER A 183 -4.43 8.45 -33.05
C SER A 183 -5.34 7.22 -33.11
N ASP A 184 -6.61 7.42 -32.78
CA ASP A 184 -7.64 6.39 -32.65
C ASP A 184 -7.48 5.56 -31.36
N TRP A 185 -7.88 4.30 -31.39
CA TRP A 185 -7.95 3.42 -30.22
C TRP A 185 -6.58 2.93 -29.75
N ASN A 186 -6.33 2.99 -28.45
CA ASN A 186 -5.13 2.51 -27.77
C ASN A 186 -5.52 1.64 -26.58
N LEU A 187 -4.63 0.70 -26.23
CA LEU A 187 -4.71 -0.06 -24.98
C LEU A 187 -3.83 0.60 -23.92
N VAL A 188 -4.44 1.05 -22.83
CA VAL A 188 -3.78 1.79 -21.74
C VAL A 188 -4.05 1.11 -20.40
N GLY A 189 -3.22 1.42 -19.41
CA GLY A 189 -3.33 0.94 -18.04
C GLY A 189 -2.85 1.98 -17.02
N LEU A 190 -2.95 1.66 -15.73
CA LEU A 190 -2.55 2.53 -14.63
C LEU A 190 -1.29 1.98 -13.93
N PRO A 191 -0.09 2.51 -14.24
CA PRO A 191 1.17 1.94 -13.76
C PRO A 191 1.65 2.49 -12.42
N LEU A 192 1.03 3.55 -11.89
CA LEU A 192 1.44 4.26 -10.68
C LEU A 192 0.20 4.51 -9.82
N GLU A 193 0.35 4.50 -8.51
CA GLU A 193 -0.66 5.02 -7.60
C GLU A 193 -0.69 6.54 -7.70
N VAL A 194 -1.85 7.09 -8.08
CA VAL A 194 -2.02 8.51 -8.40
C VAL A 194 -3.08 9.12 -7.50
N GLU A 195 -2.99 10.43 -7.28
CA GLU A 195 -3.99 11.19 -6.53
C GLU A 195 -5.38 11.18 -7.21
N ASP A 196 -5.41 11.23 -8.55
CA ASP A 196 -6.64 11.20 -9.33
C ASP A 196 -6.50 10.27 -10.55
N ALA A 197 -7.16 9.11 -10.47
CA ALA A 197 -7.15 8.08 -11.52
C ALA A 197 -8.18 8.33 -12.64
N SER A 198 -8.80 9.50 -12.71
CA SER A 198 -9.70 9.87 -13.79
C SER A 198 -8.97 9.90 -15.14
N TYR A 199 -9.53 9.27 -16.18
CA TYR A 199 -8.88 9.27 -17.49
C TYR A 199 -8.73 10.66 -18.08
N SER A 200 -9.59 11.62 -17.72
CA SER A 200 -9.45 13.00 -18.19
C SER A 200 -8.28 13.73 -17.54
N THR A 201 -7.88 13.30 -16.34
CA THR A 201 -6.72 13.85 -15.62
C THR A 201 -5.43 13.21 -16.12
N LEU A 202 -5.41 11.88 -16.27
CA LEU A 202 -4.25 11.13 -16.75
C LEU A 202 -4.00 11.27 -18.26
N PHE A 203 -5.07 11.39 -19.04
CA PHE A 203 -5.06 11.47 -20.51
C PHE A 203 -5.92 12.65 -21.00
N PRO A 204 -5.48 13.90 -20.77
CA PRO A 204 -6.28 15.10 -21.05
C PRO A 204 -6.60 15.32 -22.53
N GLU A 205 -5.79 14.75 -23.43
CA GLU A 205 -6.00 14.83 -24.89
C GLU A 205 -6.87 13.69 -25.44
N SER A 206 -7.38 12.80 -24.57
CA SER A 206 -8.30 11.73 -24.97
C SER A 206 -9.68 12.27 -25.35
N ILE A 207 -10.43 11.48 -26.12
CA ILE A 207 -11.80 11.80 -26.49
C ILE A 207 -12.72 11.45 -25.31
N GLU A 208 -13.47 12.44 -24.85
CA GLU A 208 -14.44 12.28 -23.74
C GLU A 208 -15.41 11.11 -23.99
N GLY A 209 -15.61 10.30 -22.96
CA GLY A 209 -16.54 9.16 -22.97
C GLY A 209 -16.05 7.94 -23.76
N THR A 210 -14.72 7.81 -23.95
CA THR A 210 -14.14 6.69 -24.72
C THR A 210 -13.30 5.72 -23.90
N LEU A 211 -13.26 5.82 -22.57
CA LEU A 211 -12.62 4.81 -21.73
C LEU A 211 -13.53 3.58 -21.59
N TYR A 212 -13.04 2.41 -22.01
CA TYR A 212 -13.77 1.15 -21.93
C TYR A 212 -12.93 0.01 -21.35
N PHE A 213 -13.45 -0.63 -20.31
CA PHE A 213 -12.96 -1.90 -19.77
C PHE A 213 -13.67 -3.09 -20.43
N PHE A 214 -13.11 -4.30 -20.34
CA PHE A 214 -13.73 -5.53 -20.85
C PHE A 214 -14.11 -6.49 -19.73
N ASP A 215 -15.41 -6.76 -19.59
CA ASP A 215 -15.97 -7.84 -18.78
C ASP A 215 -17.14 -8.49 -19.54
N ASN A 216 -16.84 -9.57 -20.28
CA ASN A 216 -17.79 -10.23 -21.19
C ASN A 216 -18.48 -9.27 -22.21
N GLY A 217 -17.88 -8.11 -22.43
CA GLY A 217 -18.43 -6.98 -23.16
C GLY A 217 -17.70 -5.69 -22.77
N TYR A 218 -17.82 -4.65 -23.60
CA TYR A 218 -17.22 -3.35 -23.29
C TYR A 218 -18.09 -2.55 -22.34
N MET A 219 -17.52 -2.15 -21.22
CA MET A 219 -18.15 -1.33 -20.19
C MET A 219 -17.48 0.04 -20.15
N ALA A 220 -18.26 1.11 -20.26
CA ALA A 220 -17.75 2.47 -20.16
C ALA A 220 -17.27 2.74 -18.73
N GLN A 221 -16.15 3.42 -18.59
CA GLN A 221 -15.57 3.80 -17.30
C GLN A 221 -15.18 5.28 -17.30
N SER A 222 -14.95 5.82 -16.11
CA SER A 222 -14.42 7.18 -15.93
C SER A 222 -13.07 7.21 -15.19
N TYR A 223 -12.73 6.12 -14.51
CA TYR A 223 -11.50 5.96 -13.73
C TYR A 223 -10.80 4.69 -14.17
N LEU A 224 -9.47 4.68 -14.02
CA LEU A 224 -8.66 3.49 -14.21
C LEU A 224 -8.43 2.82 -12.86
N PHE A 225 -8.45 1.50 -12.84
CA PHE A 225 -8.10 0.65 -11.70
C PHE A 225 -6.83 -0.14 -12.01
N HIS A 226 -6.01 -0.38 -10.99
CA HIS A 226 -4.77 -1.14 -11.13
C HIS A 226 -5.03 -2.56 -11.63
N GLY A 227 -4.16 -3.04 -12.52
CA GLY A 227 -4.22 -4.39 -13.05
C GLY A 227 -5.27 -4.59 -14.15
N GLU A 228 -6.19 -3.63 -14.33
CA GLU A 228 -7.13 -3.60 -15.44
C GLU A 228 -6.54 -2.86 -16.64
N GLY A 229 -6.78 -3.38 -17.85
CA GLY A 229 -6.46 -2.67 -19.08
C GLY A 229 -7.71 -2.05 -19.69
N TYR A 230 -7.53 -0.96 -20.44
CA TYR A 230 -8.61 -0.17 -21.00
C TYR A 230 -8.37 0.16 -22.46
N TRP A 231 -9.47 0.27 -23.21
CA TRP A 231 -9.48 1.01 -24.46
C TRP A 231 -9.68 2.48 -24.19
N LEU A 232 -8.87 3.32 -24.82
CA LEU A 232 -9.04 4.77 -24.81
C LEU A 232 -8.74 5.33 -26.20
N ARG A 233 -9.51 6.34 -26.62
CA ARG A 233 -9.42 6.90 -27.97
C ARG A 233 -8.84 8.30 -27.97
N PHE A 234 -7.91 8.57 -28.88
CA PHE A 234 -7.28 9.87 -29.04
C PHE A 234 -7.52 10.44 -30.45
N PRO A 235 -7.65 11.78 -30.61
CA PRO A 235 -7.82 12.38 -31.92
C PRO A 235 -6.52 12.33 -32.74
N ASP A 236 -5.37 12.53 -32.08
CA ASP A 236 -4.04 12.65 -32.66
C ASP A 236 -3.03 11.83 -31.83
N PRO A 237 -1.91 11.37 -32.41
CA PRO A 237 -0.85 10.73 -31.62
C PRO A 237 -0.19 11.75 -30.69
N GLY A 238 0.25 11.29 -29.52
CA GLY A 238 0.83 12.16 -28.49
C GLY A 238 1.42 11.36 -27.34
N ILE A 239 1.63 12.06 -26.24
CA ILE A 239 2.21 11.52 -25.02
C ILE A 239 1.47 12.06 -23.79
N SER A 240 1.29 11.20 -22.79
CA SER A 240 0.83 11.57 -21.46
C SER A 240 1.95 11.29 -20.46
N ILE A 241 2.11 12.13 -19.45
CA ILE A 241 3.04 11.89 -18.35
C ILE A 241 2.21 11.68 -17.10
N ILE A 242 2.28 10.48 -16.53
CA ILE A 242 1.63 10.14 -15.28
C ILE A 242 2.68 10.24 -14.17
N THR A 243 2.34 10.89 -13.06
CA THR A 243 3.21 11.00 -11.88
C THR A 243 2.49 10.47 -10.66
N GLY A 244 3.16 9.64 -9.87
CA GLY A 244 2.57 8.93 -8.74
C GLY A 244 3.57 8.02 -8.06
N PHE A 245 3.11 7.20 -7.12
CA PHE A 245 3.94 6.26 -6.39
C PHE A 245 4.12 4.95 -7.16
N PRO A 246 5.34 4.36 -7.14
CA PRO A 246 5.59 3.10 -7.82
C PRO A 246 4.92 1.92 -7.12
N ILE A 247 4.34 1.03 -7.92
CA ILE A 247 3.75 -0.25 -7.55
C ILE A 247 4.80 -1.33 -7.80
N SER A 248 5.27 -1.96 -6.73
CA SER A 248 6.27 -3.03 -6.80
C SER A 248 5.64 -4.42 -6.87
N GLU A 249 4.39 -4.59 -6.44
CA GLU A 249 3.66 -5.85 -6.50
C GLU A 249 2.17 -5.61 -6.76
N LEU A 250 1.56 -6.46 -7.59
CA LEU A 250 0.12 -6.40 -7.85
C LEU A 250 -0.46 -7.80 -8.10
N THR A 251 -1.56 -8.10 -7.39
CA THR A 251 -2.36 -9.30 -7.64
C THR A 251 -3.53 -8.99 -8.58
N ILE A 252 -3.61 -9.69 -9.70
CA ILE A 252 -4.65 -9.49 -10.72
C ILE A 252 -5.56 -10.72 -10.78
N SER A 253 -6.86 -10.49 -10.65
CA SER A 253 -7.89 -11.53 -10.80
C SER A 253 -8.28 -11.70 -12.27
N LEU A 254 -8.19 -12.93 -12.78
CA LEU A 254 -8.58 -13.29 -14.13
C LEU A 254 -9.88 -14.10 -14.12
N ASN A 255 -10.73 -13.83 -15.11
CA ASN A 255 -11.88 -14.66 -15.46
C ASN A 255 -11.50 -15.74 -16.48
N GLU A 256 -12.29 -16.83 -16.54
CA GLU A 256 -12.17 -17.77 -17.66
C GLU A 256 -12.44 -17.06 -19.00
N GLY A 257 -11.53 -17.22 -19.96
CA GLY A 257 -11.62 -16.56 -21.26
C GLY A 257 -10.64 -15.41 -21.41
N TRP A 258 -11.04 -14.38 -22.14
CA TRP A 258 -10.20 -13.21 -22.42
C TRP A 258 -10.34 -12.17 -21.32
N ASN A 259 -9.21 -11.65 -20.84
CA ASN A 259 -9.11 -10.59 -19.87
C ASN A 259 -8.26 -9.46 -20.46
N LEU A 260 -8.59 -8.23 -20.13
CA LEU A 260 -7.81 -7.06 -20.49
C LEU A 260 -7.13 -6.52 -19.23
N ILE A 261 -5.81 -6.65 -19.16
CA ILE A 261 -5.00 -6.37 -17.97
C ILE A 261 -3.99 -5.25 -18.23
N SER A 262 -3.40 -4.71 -17.17
CA SER A 262 -2.26 -3.79 -17.23
C SER A 262 -1.13 -4.20 -16.28
N GLY A 263 0.07 -3.67 -16.53
CA GLY A 263 1.27 -3.92 -15.72
C GLY A 263 1.45 -2.94 -14.55
N ILE A 264 2.54 -3.14 -13.80
CA ILE A 264 2.97 -2.28 -12.69
C ILE A 264 3.92 -1.16 -13.16
N SER A 265 4.66 -0.53 -12.25
CA SER A 265 5.55 0.61 -12.57
C SER A 265 6.82 0.22 -13.32
N GLU A 266 7.20 -1.05 -13.28
CA GLU A 266 8.33 -1.61 -14.00
C GLU A 266 7.91 -2.56 -15.13
N SER A 267 8.78 -2.70 -16.13
CA SER A 267 8.57 -3.61 -17.23
C SER A 267 8.73 -5.08 -16.78
N ILE A 268 7.67 -5.88 -16.91
CA ILE A 268 7.65 -7.28 -16.49
C ILE A 268 7.72 -8.22 -17.69
N ALA A 269 8.71 -9.10 -17.74
CA ALA A 269 8.76 -10.14 -18.75
C ALA A 269 7.61 -11.14 -18.55
N ILE A 270 6.97 -11.61 -19.63
CA ILE A 270 5.86 -12.59 -19.53
C ILE A 270 6.26 -13.86 -18.76
N GLY A 271 7.54 -14.24 -18.84
CA GLY A 271 8.09 -15.39 -18.12
C GLY A 271 8.19 -15.22 -16.60
N ASP A 272 8.16 -13.98 -16.11
CA ASP A 272 8.31 -13.63 -14.69
C ASP A 272 6.94 -13.45 -13.99
N ILE A 273 5.84 -13.50 -14.74
CA ILE A 273 4.48 -13.46 -14.18
C ILE A 273 4.26 -14.71 -13.31
N SER A 274 3.95 -14.51 -12.04
CA SER A 274 3.62 -15.59 -11.11
C SER A 274 2.19 -16.06 -11.35
N ASP A 275 2.06 -17.28 -11.89
CA ASP A 275 0.79 -17.95 -12.15
C ASP A 275 0.75 -19.31 -11.40
N PRO A 276 0.51 -19.29 -10.07
CA PRO A 276 0.58 -20.49 -9.25
C PRO A 276 -0.47 -21.55 -9.61
N SER A 277 -1.58 -21.11 -10.20
CA SER A 277 -2.67 -22.00 -10.64
C SER A 277 -2.54 -22.44 -12.09
N THR A 278 -1.50 -21.98 -12.81
CA THR A 278 -1.24 -22.29 -14.22
C THR A 278 -2.45 -22.01 -15.13
N ILE A 279 -3.13 -20.90 -14.88
CA ILE A 279 -4.38 -20.53 -15.59
C ILE A 279 -4.12 -19.80 -16.91
N ILE A 280 -2.99 -19.11 -17.08
CA ILE A 280 -2.64 -18.39 -18.31
C ILE A 280 -2.43 -19.40 -19.45
N VAL A 281 -3.06 -19.14 -20.59
CA VAL A 281 -2.80 -19.86 -21.83
C VAL A 281 -1.54 -19.28 -22.47
N GLY A 282 -0.44 -20.04 -22.50
CA GLY A 282 0.82 -19.58 -23.09
C GLY A 282 0.68 -19.07 -24.53
N GLY A 283 1.40 -18.00 -24.87
CA GLY A 283 1.33 -17.36 -26.20
C GLY A 283 0.01 -16.63 -26.47
N THR A 284 -0.73 -16.25 -25.41
CA THR A 284 -1.97 -15.48 -25.54
C THR A 284 -1.90 -14.06 -25.03
N ILE A 285 -0.71 -13.56 -24.72
CA ILE A 285 -0.53 -12.18 -24.29
C ILE A 285 -0.29 -11.30 -25.52
N TYR A 286 -1.20 -10.35 -25.76
CA TYR A 286 -1.17 -9.47 -26.92
C TYR A 286 -1.30 -8.00 -26.52
N GLY A 287 -0.43 -7.15 -27.09
CA GLY A 287 -0.60 -5.71 -27.11
C GLY A 287 -1.31 -5.24 -28.39
N PHE A 288 -1.64 -3.96 -28.46
CA PHE A 288 -2.23 -3.32 -29.64
C PHE A 288 -1.42 -2.09 -30.05
N GLY A 289 -1.08 -1.98 -31.33
CA GLY A 289 -0.34 -0.83 -31.87
C GLY A 289 -0.63 -0.59 -33.35
N ASN A 290 0.31 0.05 -34.06
CA ASN A 290 0.15 0.46 -35.46
C ASN A 290 -0.25 -0.68 -36.42
N ASP A 291 0.29 -1.89 -36.20
CA ASP A 291 0.02 -3.07 -37.04
C ASP A 291 -1.16 -3.92 -36.50
N GLY A 292 -1.90 -3.40 -35.52
CA GLY A 292 -2.96 -4.11 -34.81
C GLY A 292 -2.43 -4.96 -33.65
N TYR A 293 -3.02 -6.13 -33.45
CA TYR A 293 -2.64 -7.04 -32.37
C TYR A 293 -1.32 -7.77 -32.68
N SER A 294 -0.43 -7.80 -31.70
CA SER A 294 0.82 -8.55 -31.76
C SER A 294 1.13 -9.18 -30.41
N GLN A 295 1.78 -10.35 -30.42
CA GLN A 295 2.27 -10.94 -29.17
C GLN A 295 3.38 -10.08 -28.59
N VAL A 296 3.42 -10.01 -27.27
CA VAL A 296 4.43 -9.28 -26.53
C VAL A 296 5.18 -10.22 -25.60
N ASP A 297 6.46 -9.92 -25.39
CA ASP A 297 7.33 -10.65 -24.46
C ASP A 297 7.48 -9.93 -23.12
N THR A 298 7.01 -8.68 -23.04
CA THR A 298 7.10 -7.79 -21.87
C THR A 298 5.80 -6.99 -21.72
N LEU A 299 5.35 -6.81 -20.48
CA LEU A 299 4.36 -5.82 -20.08
C LEU A 299 5.09 -4.52 -19.76
N GLU A 300 4.86 -3.48 -20.54
CA GLU A 300 5.44 -2.15 -20.32
C GLU A 300 4.49 -1.32 -19.44
N PRO A 301 5.03 -0.48 -18.54
CA PRO A 301 4.22 0.40 -17.70
C PRO A 301 3.28 1.29 -18.52
N GLY A 302 2.02 1.35 -18.12
CA GLY A 302 0.99 2.15 -18.77
C GLY A 302 0.35 1.49 -19.99
N GLY A 303 0.83 0.32 -20.41
CA GLY A 303 0.22 -0.47 -21.48
C GLY A 303 -0.95 -1.32 -21.01
N GLY A 304 -1.90 -1.57 -21.92
CA GLY A 304 -2.95 -2.58 -21.75
C GLY A 304 -2.70 -3.81 -22.62
N TYR A 305 -3.02 -4.99 -22.10
CA TYR A 305 -2.71 -6.28 -22.70
C TYR A 305 -3.86 -7.26 -22.60
N TRP A 306 -4.15 -7.96 -23.70
CA TRP A 306 -5.06 -9.09 -23.69
C TRP A 306 -4.34 -10.34 -23.20
N VAL A 307 -4.94 -11.08 -22.28
CA VAL A 307 -4.48 -12.41 -21.86
C VAL A 307 -5.66 -13.37 -21.84
N ARG A 308 -5.43 -14.64 -22.19
CA ARG A 308 -6.44 -15.69 -22.08
C ARG A 308 -6.16 -16.60 -20.89
N ALA A 309 -7.16 -16.85 -20.07
CA ALA A 309 -7.11 -17.82 -18.98
C ALA A 309 -8.06 -19.01 -19.22
N ASN A 310 -7.67 -20.20 -18.78
CA ASN A 310 -8.48 -21.43 -18.90
C ASN A 310 -9.49 -21.61 -17.75
N ASN A 311 -9.26 -20.96 -16.62
CA ASN A 311 -10.10 -20.98 -15.42
C ASN A 311 -9.98 -19.60 -14.75
N PRO A 312 -10.96 -19.20 -13.92
CA PRO A 312 -10.77 -18.04 -13.06
C PRO A 312 -9.68 -18.29 -12.01
N GLY A 313 -8.98 -17.23 -11.61
CA GLY A 313 -7.95 -17.27 -10.57
C GLY A 313 -7.02 -16.06 -10.64
N ASN A 314 -5.97 -16.07 -9.82
CA ASN A 314 -5.12 -14.89 -9.64
C ASN A 314 -3.73 -15.11 -10.24
N ILE A 315 -3.16 -14.03 -10.74
CA ILE A 315 -1.74 -13.91 -11.11
C ILE A 315 -1.11 -12.79 -10.29
N ILE A 316 0.20 -12.84 -10.09
CA ILE A 316 0.95 -11.84 -9.34
C ILE A 316 2.06 -11.28 -10.24
N LEU A 317 2.13 -9.95 -10.32
CA LEU A 317 3.22 -9.21 -10.92
C LEU A 317 4.09 -8.67 -9.77
N THR A 318 5.39 -8.87 -9.83
CA THR A 318 6.34 -8.35 -8.83
C THR A 318 7.54 -7.77 -9.57
N SER A 319 7.99 -6.58 -9.16
CA SER A 319 9.23 -5.95 -9.62
C SER A 319 10.43 -6.86 -9.32
N ASN A 320 11.47 -6.78 -10.16
CA ASN A 320 12.62 -7.69 -10.17
C ASN A 320 13.83 -7.15 -9.42
#